data_AF-A0A3R7VUV1-F1
#
_entry.id   AF-A0A3R7VUV1-F1
#
_cell.length_a   1.000
_cell.length_b   1.000
_cell.length_c   1.000
_cell.angle_alpha   90.00
_cell.angle_beta   90.00
_cell.angle_gamma   90.00
#
_symmetry.space_group_name_H-M   'P 1'
#
loop_
_entity.id
_entity.type
_entity.pdbx_description
1 polymer ?
#
loop_
_entity_poly.entity_id
_entity_poly.type
_entity_poly.pdbx_seq_one_letter_code
_entity_poly.pdbx_strand_id
1 'polypeptide(L)' 'IGVNIGAAAGQSVMHLHVHVIPRYEGDMEEPKGGVRGVIPGKMGYWRRSWE' A
#
# COMPACT_ATOMS: atom_id res chain seq x y z
N ILE A 1 -7.01 -2.72 -2.61
CA ILE A 1 -7.95 -1.56 -2.68
C ILE A 1 -7.49 -0.54 -1.65
N GLY A 2 -7.50 0.76 -1.97
CA GLY A 2 -7.09 1.81 -1.04
C GLY A 2 -7.70 3.17 -1.36
N VAL A 3 -7.59 4.12 -0.43
CA VAL A 3 -8.06 5.51 -0.56
C VAL A 3 -7.03 6.44 0.08
N ASN A 4 -6.81 7.61 -0.53
CA ASN A 4 -6.05 8.71 0.07
C ASN A 4 -7.04 9.75 0.61
N ILE A 5 -6.90 10.14 1.88
CA ILE A 5 -7.79 11.10 2.54
C ILE A 5 -6.98 12.36 2.89
N GLY A 6 -7.19 13.42 2.11
CA GLY A 6 -6.52 14.70 2.26
C GLY A 6 -5.13 14.79 1.63
N ALA A 7 -4.63 16.02 1.50
CA ALA A 7 -3.35 16.32 0.86
C ALA A 7 -2.17 15.62 1.55
N ALA A 8 -2.17 15.53 2.89
CA ALA A 8 -1.13 14.85 3.65
C ALA A 8 -1.02 13.34 3.33
N ALA A 9 -2.13 12.72 2.92
CA ALA A 9 -2.16 11.33 2.45
C ALA A 9 -1.85 11.20 0.95
N GLY A 10 -1.51 12.29 0.25
CA GLY A 10 -1.23 12.29 -1.18
C GLY A 10 -2.49 12.32 -2.06
N GLN A 11 -3.63 12.79 -1.56
CA GLN A 11 -4.82 13.00 -2.40
C GLN A 11 -4.60 14.20 -3.33
N SER A 12 -4.52 13.95 -4.65
CA SER A 12 -4.35 15.00 -5.67
C SER A 12 -5.67 15.47 -6.27
N VAL A 13 -6.67 14.59 -6.36
CA VAL A 13 -8.03 14.91 -6.79
C VAL A 13 -8.93 14.95 -5.55
N MET A 14 -9.44 16.14 -5.22
CA MET A 14 -10.28 16.40 -4.04
C MET A 14 -11.75 15.94 -4.22
N HIS A 15 -11.92 14.83 -4.92
CA HIS A 15 -13.15 14.04 -4.99
C HIS A 15 -12.82 12.65 -4.46
N LEU A 16 -13.70 12.05 -3.65
CA LEU A 16 -13.51 10.70 -3.15
C LEU A 16 -13.31 9.74 -4.33
N HIS A 17 -12.18 9.04 -4.36
CA HIS A 17 -11.93 8.01 -5.36
C HIS A 17 -11.25 6.81 -4.70
N VAL A 18 -11.49 5.63 -5.26
CA VAL A 18 -10.94 4.37 -4.78
C VAL A 18 -9.88 3.88 -5.74
N HIS A 19 -8.70 3.56 -5.23
CA HIS A 19 -7.66 2.90 -5.99
C HIS A 19 -7.88 1.39 -5.98
N VAL A 20 -8.07 0.83 -7.17
CA VAL A 20 -8.07 -0.62 -7.41
C VAL A 20 -6.79 -0.94 -8.18
N ILE A 21 -5.90 -1.71 -7.55
CA ILE A 21 -4.65 -2.17 -8.15
C ILE A 21 -4.74 -3.70 -8.16
N PRO A 22 -5.09 -4.31 -9.29
CA PRO A 22 -5.12 -5.77 -9.42
C PRO A 22 -3.74 -6.35 -9.13
N ARG A 23 -3.72 -7.53 -8.50
CA ARG A 23 -2.50 -8.27 -8.19
C ARG A 23 -2.58 -9.66 -8.80
N TYR A 24 -1.46 -10.16 -9.29
CA TYR A 24 -1.34 -11.45 -9.97
C TYR A 24 -0.17 -12.25 -9.40
N GLU A 25 -0.18 -13.56 -9.64
CA GLU A 25 0.94 -14.42 -9.28
C GLU A 25 2.21 -13.97 -10.02
N GLY A 26 3.32 -13.82 -9.27
CA GLY A 26 4.61 -13.39 -9.80
C GLY A 26 4.76 -11.88 -10.06
N ASP A 27 3.75 -11.04 -9.77
CA ASP A 27 3.84 -9.59 -9.99
C ASP A 27 4.73 -8.84 -8.98
N MET A 28 5.10 -9.51 -7.88
CA MET A 28 5.94 -8.99 -6.81
C MET A 28 6.51 -10.13 -5.98
N GLU A 29 7.80 -10.07 -5.68
CA GLU A 29 8.51 -11.09 -4.87
C GLU A 29 7.97 -11.16 -3.43
N GLU A 30 7.69 -10.00 -2.82
CA GLU A 30 7.18 -9.89 -1.45
C GLU A 30 5.87 -9.08 -1.41
N PRO A 31 4.71 -9.70 -1.68
CA PRO A 31 3.44 -8.98 -1.83
C PRO A 31 2.90 -8.40 -0.51
N LYS A 32 3.49 -8.75 0.63
CA LYS A 32 3.05 -8.32 1.97
C LYS A 32 3.46 -6.87 2.23
N GLY A 33 2.49 -6.01 2.51
CA GLY A 33 2.72 -4.59 2.82
C GLY A 33 1.66 -3.65 2.23
N GLY A 34 0.87 -4.15 1.28
CA GLY A 34 -0.18 -3.38 0.61
C GLY A 34 0.39 -2.13 -0.06
N VAL A 35 -0.31 -0.99 0.06
CA VAL A 35 0.16 0.31 -0.45
C VAL A 35 1.54 0.68 0.09
N ARG A 36 1.92 0.21 1.28
CA ARG A 36 3.21 0.56 1.91
C ARG A 36 4.41 -0.14 1.26
N GLY A 37 4.18 -1.05 0.31
CA GLY A 37 5.22 -1.56 -0.60
C GLY A 37 5.76 -0.51 -1.58
N VAL A 38 5.07 0.63 -1.78
CA VAL A 38 5.57 1.73 -2.62
C VAL A 38 6.57 2.63 -1.88
N ILE A 39 6.67 2.51 -0.55
CA ILE A 39 7.66 3.24 0.26
C ILE A 39 8.76 2.25 0.66
N PRO A 40 9.96 2.35 0.05
CA PRO A 40 11.08 1.50 0.42
C PRO A 40 11.33 1.53 1.94
N GLY A 41 11.43 0.35 2.55
CA GLY A 41 11.71 0.22 3.99
C GLY A 41 10.51 0.33 4.94
N LYS A 42 9.29 0.66 4.47
CA LYS A 42 8.05 0.61 5.28
C LYS A 42 7.16 -0.61 4.96
N MET A 43 7.74 -1.59 4.28
CA MET A 43 7.11 -2.85 3.91
C MET A 43 7.27 -3.90 5.04
N GLY A 44 6.37 -4.88 5.13
CA GLY A 44 6.53 -6.02 6.06
C GLY A 44 6.11 -5.78 7.52
N TYR A 45 4.82 -5.54 7.78
CA TYR A 45 4.23 -5.38 9.13
C TYR A 45 4.44 -6.55 10.09
N TRP A 46 4.84 -7.72 9.58
CA TRP A 46 4.91 -8.96 10.34
C TRP A 46 6.33 -9.42 10.66
N ARG A 47 7.38 -8.66 10.31
CA ARG A 47 8.77 -9.05 10.67
C ARG A 47 9.08 -8.64 12.13
N ARG A 48 8.54 -9.46 13.05
CA ARG A 48 8.80 -9.67 14.50
C ARG A 48 7.79 -9.09 15.51
N SER A 49 7.15 -10.01 16.24
CA SER A 49 6.95 -9.96 17.70
C SER A 49 6.43 -11.29 18.28
N TRP A 50 7.10 -12.42 17.99
CA TRP A 50 7.00 -13.66 18.79
C TRP A 50 8.29 -14.50 18.60
N GLU A 51 9.44 -13.88 18.88
CA GLU A 51 10.69 -14.55 19.30
C GLU A 51 11.25 -13.72 20.47
#